data_AF-A0A6L3CHA8-F1
#
_entry.id   AF-A0A6L3CHA8-F1
#
_cell.length_a   1.000
_cell.length_b   1.000
_cell.length_c   1.000
_cell.angle_alpha   90.00
_cell.angle_beta   90.00
_cell.angle_gamma   90.00
#
_symmetry.space_group_name_H-M   'P 1'
#
loop_
_entity.id
_entity.type
_entity.pdbx_description
1 polymer ?
#
loop_
_entity_poly.entity_id
_entity_poly.type
_entity_poly.pdbx_seq_one_letter_code
_entity_poly.pdbx_strand_id
1 'polypeptide(L)' 'MNAEIIFLRLLHIVPGVIWVGGIIFFAFVLQPSLSKTGSEHFGPVMQKLVKPMQALIHSSAWMTIIFGVAMALRVRDPL' A
#
# COMPACT_ATOMS: atom_id res chain seq x y z
N MET A 1 0.11 18.97 20.51
CA MET A 1 0.24 17.66 19.82
C MET A 1 1.71 17.48 19.48
N ASN A 2 2.34 16.42 19.99
CA ASN A 2 3.78 16.19 19.78
C ASN A 2 4.06 15.95 18.30
N ALA A 3 4.97 16.73 17.70
CA ALA A 3 5.30 16.66 16.27
C ALA A 3 5.73 15.25 15.83
N GLU A 4 6.40 14.51 16.71
CA GLU A 4 6.77 13.11 16.54
C GLU A 4 5.56 12.21 16.23
N ILE A 5 4.47 12.32 17.00
CA ILE A 5 3.26 11.51 16.81
C ILE A 5 2.56 11.85 15.49
N ILE A 6 2.59 13.13 15.08
CA ILE A 6 2.05 13.55 13.77
C ILE A 6 2.84 12.87 12.65
N PHE A 7 4.16 12.88 12.75
CA PHE A 7 5.04 12.29 11.75
C PHE A 7 4.85 10.77 11.66
N LEU A 8 4.77 10.07 12.80
CA LEU A 8 4.48 8.63 12.85
C LEU A 8 3.11 8.30 12.23
N ARG A 9 2.09 9.14 12.45
CA ARG A 9 0.77 8.97 11.81
C ARG A 9 0.86 9.10 10.30
N LEU A 10 1.56 10.10 9.78
CA LEU A 10 1.73 10.28 8.34
C LEU A 10 2.45 9.08 7.70
N LEU A 11 3.52 8.62 8.34
CA LEU A 11 4.30 7.45 7.89
C LEU A 11 3.53 6.12 8.00
N HIS A 12 2.52 6.04 8.85
CA HIS A 12 1.63 4.88 8.91
C HIS A 12 0.50 4.95 7.88
N ILE A 13 -0.21 6.08 7.85
CA ILE A 13 -1.46 6.24 7.10
C ILE A 13 -1.19 6.31 5.60
N VAL A 14 -0.20 7.11 5.14
CA VAL A 14 0.04 7.29 3.71
C VAL A 14 0.42 5.96 3.02
N PRO A 15 1.38 5.18 3.54
CA PRO A 15 1.64 3.84 3.00
C PRO A 15 0.44 2.90 3.17
N GLY A 16 -0.37 3.07 4.21
CA GLY A 16 -1.57 2.25 4.43
C GLY A 16 -2.61 2.44 3.33
N VAL A 17 -2.83 3.69 2.92
CA VAL A 17 -3.69 4.04 1.79
C VAL A 17 -3.16 3.46 0.48
N ILE A 18 -1.84 3.54 0.24
CA ILE A 18 -1.21 2.97 -0.96
C ILE A 18 -1.36 1.44 -0.97
N TRP A 19 -1.14 0.78 0.16
CA TRP A 19 -1.25 -0.67 0.28
C TRP A 19 -2.68 -1.15 0.03
N VAL A 20 -3.63 -0.72 0.86
CA VAL A 20 -5.02 -1.20 0.79
C VAL A 20 -5.71 -0.69 -0.47
N GLY A 21 -5.54 0.59 -0.80
CA GLY A 21 -6.08 1.20 -2.00
C GLY A 21 -5.50 0.59 -3.28
N GLY A 22 -4.20 0.27 -3.30
CA GLY A 22 -3.55 -0.39 -4.41
C GLY A 22 -4.10 -1.80 -4.67
N ILE A 23 -4.33 -2.58 -3.62
CA ILE A 23 -4.94 -3.92 -3.74
C ILE A 23 -6.37 -3.81 -4.28
N ILE A 24 -7.18 -2.90 -3.72
CA ILE A 24 -8.57 -2.71 -4.15
C ILE A 24 -8.62 -2.26 -5.62
N PHE A 25 -7.81 -1.27 -5.99
CA PHE A 25 -7.72 -0.80 -7.37
C PHE A 25 -7.30 -1.93 -8.31
N PHE A 26 -6.27 -2.70 -7.94
CA PHE A 26 -5.79 -3.79 -8.77
C PHE A 26 -6.88 -4.87 -9.00
N ALA A 27 -7.49 -5.35 -7.91
CA ALA A 27 -8.43 -6.46 -7.95
C ALA A 27 -9.78 -6.10 -8.58
N PHE A 28 -10.30 -4.91 -8.31
CA PHE A 28 -11.66 -4.54 -8.70
C PHE A 28 -11.74 -3.62 -9.92
N VAL A 29 -10.65 -2.93 -10.26
CA VAL A 29 -10.65 -1.98 -11.38
C VAL A 29 -9.71 -2.46 -12.48
N LEU A 30 -8.43 -2.63 -12.18
CA LEU A 30 -7.42 -2.82 -13.21
C LEU A 30 -7.51 -4.20 -13.87
N GLN A 31 -7.45 -5.27 -13.08
CA GLN A 31 -7.48 -6.63 -13.61
C GLN A 31 -8.78 -6.92 -14.38
N PRO A 32 -9.99 -6.56 -13.90
CA PRO A 32 -11.23 -6.76 -14.64
C PRO A 32 -11.35 -5.89 -15.89
N SER A 33 -10.83 -4.66 -15.87
CA SER A 33 -10.86 -3.78 -17.05
C SER A 33 -9.93 -4.29 -18.14
N LEU A 34 -8.73 -4.72 -17.75
CA LEU A 34 -7.73 -5.25 -18.67
C LEU A 34 -8.12 -6.63 -19.21
N SER A 35 -8.83 -7.47 -18.45
CA SER A 35 -9.32 -8.74 -18.98
C SER A 35 -10.35 -8.56 -20.11
N LYS A 36 -11.06 -7.42 -20.12
CA LYS A 36 -12.04 -7.09 -21.17
C LYS A 36 -11.41 -6.62 -22.47
N THR A 37 -10.13 -6.22 -22.46
CA THR A 37 -9.43 -5.76 -23.67
C THR A 37 -8.87 -6.90 -24.53
N GLY A 38 -9.08 -8.16 -24.13
CA GLY A 38 -8.59 -9.34 -24.84
C GLY A 38 -7.16 -9.73 -24.45
N SER A 39 -6.78 -10.96 -24.84
CA SER A 39 -5.50 -11.59 -24.47
C SER A 39 -4.28 -10.87 -25.05
N GLU A 40 -4.44 -10.15 -26.16
CA GLU A 40 -3.39 -9.37 -26.82
C GLU A 40 -2.81 -8.28 -25.91
N HIS A 41 -3.65 -7.62 -25.12
CA HIS A 41 -3.23 -6.54 -24.23
C HIS A 41 -3.03 -7.00 -22.78
N PHE A 42 -3.80 -8.00 -22.32
CA PHE A 42 -3.75 -8.44 -20.92
C PHE A 42 -2.39 -8.99 -20.50
N GLY A 43 -1.87 -9.98 -21.24
CA GLY A 43 -0.63 -10.68 -20.89
C GLY A 43 0.59 -9.74 -20.79
N PRO A 44 0.89 -8.95 -21.84
CA PRO A 44 2.04 -8.05 -21.83
C PRO A 44 1.97 -6.97 -20.74
N VAL A 45 0.81 -6.37 -20.52
CA VAL A 45 0.64 -5.34 -19.48
C VAL A 45 0.81 -5.95 -18.10
N MET A 46 0.17 -7.09 -17.82
CA MET A 46 0.29 -7.78 -16.53
C MET A 46 1.73 -8.19 -16.23
N GLN A 47 2.48 -8.71 -17.21
CA GLN A 47 3.88 -9.10 -17.02
C GLN A 47 4.78 -7.92 -16.63
N LYS A 48 4.53 -6.72 -17.19
CA LYS A 48 5.29 -5.51 -16.86
C LYS A 48 4.85 -4.87 -15.55
N LEU A 49 3.59 -5.06 -15.16
CA LEU A 49 3.01 -4.38 -14.01
C LEU A 49 3.12 -5.16 -12.69
N VAL A 50 3.03 -6.49 -12.71
CA VAL A 50 2.94 -7.30 -11.48
C VAL A 50 4.12 -7.05 -10.55
N LYS A 51 5.35 -7.10 -11.07
CA LYS A 51 6.57 -6.93 -10.26
C LYS A 51 6.65 -5.55 -9.58
N PRO A 52 6.56 -4.40 -10.29
CA PRO A 52 6.60 -3.09 -9.64
C PRO A 52 5.42 -2.88 -8.70
N MET A 53 4.23 -3.38 -9.04
CA MET A 53 3.06 -3.26 -8.18
C MET A 53 3.20 -4.08 -6.90
N GLN A 54 3.71 -5.31 -6.96
CA GLN A 54 4.04 -6.11 -5.78
C GLN A 54 5.10 -5.42 -4.91
N ALA A 55 6.15 -4.87 -5.53
CA ALA A 55 7.17 -4.14 -4.79
C ALA A 55 6.57 -2.92 -4.05
N LEU A 56 5.69 -2.15 -4.70
CA LEU A 56 5.01 -1.00 -4.08
C LEU A 56 4.07 -1.42 -2.95
N ILE A 57 3.19 -2.40 -3.20
CA ILE A 57 2.21 -2.90 -2.23
C ILE A 57 2.91 -3.48 -1.01
N HIS A 58 3.91 -4.36 -1.19
CA HIS A 58 4.61 -4.99 -0.07
C HIS A 58 5.47 -4.01 0.72
N SER A 59 6.21 -3.11 0.06
CA SER A 59 6.99 -2.09 0.78
C SER A 59 6.08 -1.16 1.57
N SER A 60 4.95 -0.75 1.00
CA SER A 60 3.96 0.08 1.68
C SER A 60 3.36 -0.65 2.88
N ALA A 61 3.03 -1.94 2.73
CA ALA A 61 2.52 -2.77 3.82
C ALA A 61 3.51 -2.85 5.00
N TRP A 62 4.79 -3.11 4.70
CA TRP A 62 5.84 -3.14 5.71
C TRP A 62 5.95 -1.80 6.44
N MET A 63 5.96 -0.68 5.72
CA MET A 63 6.00 0.64 6.34
C MET A 63 4.80 0.87 7.26
N THR A 64 3.58 0.59 6.79
CA THR A 64 2.36 0.71 7.60
C THR A 64 2.47 -0.09 8.89
N ILE A 65 2.87 -1.36 8.81
CA ILE A 65 2.97 -2.22 9.99
C ILE A 65 4.02 -1.68 10.97
N ILE A 66 5.23 -1.37 10.48
CA ILE A 66 6.34 -0.90 11.32
C ILE A 66 5.96 0.40 12.04
N PHE A 67 5.45 1.40 11.32
CA PHE A 67 5.08 2.69 11.92
C PHE A 67 3.82 2.60 12.79
N GLY A 68 2.90 1.68 12.48
CA GLY A 68 1.74 1.39 13.32
C GLY A 68 2.13 0.80 14.66
N VAL A 69 3.06 -0.17 14.66
CA VAL A 69 3.62 -0.76 15.88
C VAL A 69 4.40 0.30 16.67
N ALA A 70 5.30 1.05 16.02
CA ALA A 70 6.08 2.10 16.68
C ALA A 70 5.17 3.14 17.37
N MET A 71 4.12 3.58 16.69
CA MET A 71 3.13 4.49 17.26
C MET A 71 2.34 3.86 18.42
N ALA A 72 1.93 2.59 18.31
CA ALA A 72 1.22 1.89 19.38
C ALA A 72 2.09 1.76 20.65
N LEU A 73 3.39 1.53 20.50
CA LEU A 73 4.33 1.50 21.62
C LEU A 73 4.51 2.90 22.23
N ARG A 74 4.60 3.95 21.40
CA ARG A 74 4.74 5.33 21.87
C ARG A 74 3.51 5.87 22.60
N VAL A 75 2.32 5.41 22.23
CA VAL A 75 1.09 5.76 22.95
C VAL A 75 0.99 5.02 24.30
N ARG A 76 1.62 3.84 24.43
CA ARG A 76 1.63 3.04 25.66
C ARG A 76 2.64 3.51 26.71
N ASP A 77 3.71 4.18 26.29
CA ASP A 77 4.66 4.88 27.18
C ASP A 77 4.36 6.40 27.16
N PRO A 78 3.45 6.90 28.02
CA PRO A 78 3.15 8.33 28.12
C PRO A 78 4.19 9.14 28.92
N LEU A 79 5.34 8.54 29.28
CA LEU A 79 6.38 9.12 30.13
C LEU A 79 7.41 9.91 29.32
#